data_AF-A0A3R9PBB5-F1
#
_entry.id   AF-A0A3R9PBB5-F1
#
_cell.length_a   1.000
_cell.length_b   1.000
_cell.length_c   1.000
_cell.angle_alpha   90.00
_cell.angle_beta   90.00
_cell.angle_gamma   90.00
#
_symmetry.space_group_name_H-M   'P 1'
#
loop_
_entity.id
_entity.type
_entity.pdbx_description
1 polymer ?
#
loop_
_entity_poly.entity_id
_entity_poly.type
_entity_poly.pdbx_seq_one_letter_code
_entity_poly.pdbx_strand_id
1 'polypeptide(L)'
;MTASNSIVPLEWDSAFFGFPVGRLVGAGLSAEALRERLVQAGGQGWRLLYWFVSPEDVVSRQAAQALGVQPTDDKCIYVRTLPAQLPPVPEAVQLVARSPHPT
;
A
#
# COMPACT_ATOMS: atom_id res chain seq x y z
N MET A 1 -8.42 10.65 -18.44
CA MET A 1 -7.29 10.62 -17.48
C MET A 1 -6.71 9.23 -17.52
N THR A 2 -5.52 9.06 -18.08
CA THR A 2 -4.84 7.76 -18.15
C THR A 2 -4.32 7.40 -16.76
N ALA A 3 -4.90 6.36 -16.16
CA ALA A 3 -4.43 5.84 -14.89
C ALA A 3 -2.96 5.41 -15.03
N SER A 4 -2.08 5.99 -14.21
CA SER A 4 -0.67 5.61 -14.16
C SER A 4 -0.55 4.32 -13.36
N ASN A 5 -0.40 3.19 -14.05
CA ASN A 5 -0.33 1.88 -13.41
C ASN A 5 1.12 1.40 -13.32
N SER A 6 1.79 1.69 -12.20
CA SER A 6 3.21 1.37 -11.95
C SER A 6 3.37 0.27 -10.89
N ILE A 7 4.50 -0.44 -10.89
CA ILE A 7 4.89 -1.29 -9.75
C ILE A 7 6.01 -0.57 -9.02
N VAL A 8 5.84 -0.35 -7.72
CA VAL A 8 6.83 0.28 -6.85
C VAL A 8 7.56 -0.82 -6.06
N PRO A 9 8.89 -0.92 -6.14
CA PRO A 9 9.66 -1.88 -5.34
C PRO A 9 9.47 -1.67 -3.84
N LEU A 10 9.41 -2.76 -3.08
CA LEU A 10 9.40 -2.75 -1.61
C LEU A 10 10.70 -3.38 -1.10
N GLU A 11 11.72 -2.55 -0.92
CA GLU A 11 13.09 -3.01 -0.60
C GLU A 11 13.17 -3.76 0.74
N TRP A 12 12.50 -3.25 1.77
CA TRP A 12 12.49 -3.87 3.09
C TRP A 12 11.85 -5.27 3.04
N ASP A 13 10.68 -5.38 2.43
CA ASP A 13 9.97 -6.65 2.25
C ASP A 13 10.78 -7.62 1.39
N SER A 14 11.39 -7.13 0.31
CA SER A 14 12.22 -7.96 -0.57
C SER A 14 13.43 -8.52 0.17
N ALA A 15 14.09 -7.71 0.99
CA ALA A 15 15.18 -8.14 1.85
C ALA A 15 14.72 -9.14 2.92
N PHE A 16 13.54 -8.92 3.51
CA PHE A 16 12.96 -9.80 4.53
C PHE A 16 12.57 -11.17 3.98
N PHE A 17 11.92 -11.22 2.82
CA PHE A 17 11.45 -12.47 2.22
C PHE A 17 12.49 -13.18 1.34
N GLY A 18 13.53 -12.48 0.89
CA GLY A 18 14.58 -13.04 0.04
C GLY A 18 14.19 -13.16 -1.44
N PHE A 19 13.16 -12.44 -1.89
CA PHE A 19 12.76 -12.38 -3.30
C PHE A 19 12.10 -11.03 -3.66
N PRO A 20 12.01 -10.65 -4.94
CA PRO A 20 11.43 -9.36 -5.33
C PRO A 20 9.95 -9.21 -4.95
N VAL A 21 9.66 -8.23 -4.09
CA VAL A 21 8.33 -7.82 -3.65
C VAL A 21 8.05 -6.39 -4.10
N GLY A 22 6.86 -6.16 -4.66
CA GLY A 22 6.45 -4.84 -5.13
C GLY A 22 5.04 -4.47 -4.72
N ARG A 23 4.68 -3.20 -4.93
CA ARG A 23 3.32 -2.69 -4.79
C ARG A 23 2.79 -2.28 -6.16
N LEU A 24 1.70 -2.91 -6.59
CA LEU A 24 0.94 -2.43 -7.74
C LEU A 24 0.19 -1.15 -7.35
N VAL A 25 0.54 -0.05 -8.00
CA VAL A 25 -0.15 1.23 -7.90
C VAL A 25 -1.07 1.34 -9.11
N GLY A 26 -2.37 1.33 -8.87
CA GLY A 26 -3.39 1.44 -9.91
C GLY A 26 -4.80 1.36 -9.32
N ALA A 27 -5.71 2.14 -9.88
CA ALA A 27 -7.13 2.16 -9.55
C ALA A 27 -7.95 2.15 -10.85
N GLY A 28 -9.21 1.73 -10.78
CA GLY A 28 -10.07 1.52 -11.94
C GLY A 28 -9.51 0.52 -12.95
N LEU A 29 -8.78 -0.50 -12.48
CA LEU A 29 -8.15 -1.50 -13.33
C LEU A 29 -9.19 -2.50 -13.84
N SER A 30 -9.37 -2.60 -15.17
CA SER A 30 -10.17 -3.67 -15.76
C SER A 30 -9.49 -5.03 -15.61
N ALA A 31 -10.23 -6.12 -15.81
CA ALA A 31 -9.69 -7.47 -15.75
C ALA A 31 -8.58 -7.68 -16.80
N GLU A 32 -8.73 -7.11 -18.00
CA GLU A 32 -7.73 -7.16 -19.06
C GLU A 32 -6.45 -6.43 -18.66
N ALA A 33 -6.58 -5.19 -18.19
CA ALA A 33 -5.44 -4.38 -17.80
C ALA A 33 -4.70 -4.99 -16.59
N LEU A 34 -5.44 -5.53 -15.62
CA LEU A 34 -4.86 -6.23 -14.47
C LEU A 34 -4.12 -7.50 -14.91
N ARG A 35 -4.71 -8.31 -15.79
CA ARG A 35 -4.08 -9.53 -16.32
C ARG A 35 -2.79 -9.23 -17.05
N GLU A 36 -2.83 -8.26 -17.97
CA GLU A 36 -1.64 -7.81 -18.71
C GLU A 36 -0.54 -7.36 -17.74
N ARG A 37 -0.93 -6.65 -16.68
CA ARG A 37 0.02 -6.17 -15.68
C ARG A 37 0.66 -7.30 -14.88
N LEU A 38 -0.12 -8.29 -14.46
CA LEU A 38 0.37 -9.46 -13.74
C LEU A 38 1.32 -10.31 -14.61
N VAL A 39 0.99 -10.49 -15.89
CA VAL A 39 1.87 -11.19 -16.86
C VAL A 39 3.19 -10.44 -17.04
N GLN A 40 3.14 -9.12 -17.27
CA GLN A 40 4.33 -8.29 -17.36
C GLN A 40 5.19 -8.36 -16.08
N ALA A 41 4.54 -8.33 -14.91
CA ALA A 41 5.25 -8.39 -13.64
C ALA A 41 5.96 -9.74 -13.45
N GLY A 42 5.30 -10.84 -13.81
CA GLY A 42 5.92 -12.17 -13.80
C GLY A 42 7.16 -12.22 -14.70
N GLY A 43 7.09 -11.63 -15.90
CA GLY A 43 8.23 -11.52 -16.82
C GLY A 43 9.38 -10.64 -16.30
N GLN A 44 9.09 -9.72 -15.38
CA GLN A 44 10.09 -8.87 -14.71
C GLN A 44 10.71 -9.52 -13.46
N GLY A 45 10.26 -10.73 -13.08
CA GLY A 45 10.80 -11.46 -11.93
C GLY A 45 10.15 -11.12 -10.58
N TRP A 46 9.06 -10.34 -10.57
CA TRP A 46 8.29 -10.12 -9.34
C TRP A 46 7.70 -11.44 -8.85
N ARG A 47 7.84 -11.71 -7.55
CA ARG A 47 7.35 -12.95 -6.92
C ARG A 47 6.12 -12.70 -6.05
N LEU A 48 5.98 -11.48 -5.54
CA LEU A 48 4.82 -11.05 -4.76
C LEU A 48 4.50 -9.58 -5.09
N LEU A 49 3.22 -9.29 -5.29
CA LEU A 49 2.72 -7.93 -5.46
C LEU A 49 1.63 -7.64 -4.43
N TYR A 50 1.78 -6.57 -3.66
CA TYR A 50 0.69 -6.00 -2.89
C TYR A 50 -0.13 -5.06 -3.77
N TRP A 51 -1.44 -5.21 -3.72
CA TRP A 51 -2.37 -4.32 -4.41
C TRP A 51 -3.47 -3.89 -3.45
N PHE A 52 -3.49 -2.61 -3.10
CA PHE A 52 -4.50 -2.03 -2.23
C PHE A 52 -5.61 -1.43 -3.07
N VAL A 53 -6.83 -1.92 -2.89
CA VAL A 53 -8.00 -1.51 -3.64
C VAL A 53 -8.99 -0.84 -2.70
N SER A 54 -9.47 0.35 -3.07
CA SER A 54 -10.54 1.02 -2.33
C SER A 54 -11.82 0.19 -2.41
N PRO A 55 -12.61 0.05 -1.32
CA PRO A 55 -13.90 -0.63 -1.38
C PRO A 55 -14.87 0.02 -2.38
N GLU A 56 -14.71 1.32 -2.66
CA GLU A 56 -15.50 2.09 -3.62
C GLU A 56 -15.06 1.88 -5.08
N ASP A 57 -13.90 1.27 -5.32
CA ASP A 57 -13.41 0.98 -6.67
C ASP A 57 -14.02 -0.33 -7.19
N VAL A 58 -15.27 -0.24 -7.64
CA VAL A 58 -16.04 -1.38 -8.14
C VAL A 58 -15.33 -2.08 -9.30
N VAL A 59 -14.70 -1.33 -10.21
CA VAL A 59 -14.02 -1.86 -11.40
C VAL A 59 -12.85 -2.75 -10.99
N SER A 60 -11.96 -2.25 -10.12
CA SER A 60 -10.80 -3.02 -9.66
C SER A 60 -11.22 -4.26 -8.86
N ARG A 61 -12.26 -4.17 -8.02
CA ARG A 61 -12.76 -5.34 -7.27
C ARG A 61 -13.34 -6.42 -8.19
N GLN A 62 -14.12 -6.02 -9.19
CA GLN A 62 -14.65 -6.96 -10.19
C GLN A 62 -13.53 -7.61 -11.00
N ALA A 63 -12.50 -6.84 -11.37
CA ALA A 63 -11.32 -7.36 -12.04
C ALA A 63 -10.56 -8.39 -11.18
N ALA A 64 -10.35 -8.09 -9.89
CA ALA A 64 -9.73 -9.02 -8.94
C ALA A 64 -10.51 -10.34 -8.87
N GLN A 65 -11.83 -10.25 -8.69
CA GLN A 65 -12.72 -11.40 -8.64
C GLN A 65 -12.68 -12.23 -9.95
N ALA A 66 -12.74 -11.56 -11.10
CA ALA A 66 -12.70 -12.22 -12.41
C ALA A 66 -11.39 -12.98 -12.67
N LEU A 67 -10.28 -12.53 -12.08
CA LEU A 67 -8.97 -13.19 -12.17
C LEU A 67 -8.68 -14.15 -11.00
N GLY A 68 -9.65 -14.37 -10.10
CA GLY A 68 -9.48 -15.24 -8.93
C GLY A 68 -8.52 -14.69 -7.88
N VAL A 69 -8.20 -13.39 -7.92
CA VAL A 69 -7.43 -12.72 -6.87
C VAL A 69 -8.34 -12.52 -5.66
N GLN A 70 -7.93 -13.06 -4.52
CA GLN A 70 -8.71 -12.99 -3.29
C GLN A 70 -8.22 -11.86 -2.39
N PRO A 71 -9.13 -11.10 -1.74
CA PRO A 71 -8.75 -10.15 -0.70
C PRO A 71 -8.11 -10.92 0.46
N THR A 72 -6.89 -10.53 0.83
CA THR A 72 -6.13 -11.15 1.92
C THR A 72 -6.23 -10.37 3.22
N ASP A 73 -6.57 -9.08 3.15
CA ASP A 73 -6.65 -8.17 4.30
C ASP A 73 -7.64 -7.04 4.01
N ASP A 74 -8.36 -6.61 5.05
CA ASP A 74 -9.29 -5.49 5.03
C ASP A 74 -8.79 -4.39 5.98
N LYS A 75 -8.49 -3.22 5.41
CA LYS A 75 -7.97 -2.07 6.17
C LYS A 75 -9.04 -1.00 6.34
N CYS A 76 -9.29 -0.58 7.57
CA CYS A 76 -10.11 0.57 7.90
C CYS A 76 -9.24 1.70 8.44
N ILE A 77 -9.44 2.91 7.91
CA ILE A 77 -8.71 4.10 8.34
C ILE A 77 -9.65 4.95 9.19
N TYR A 78 -9.31 5.11 10.47
CA TYR A 78 -10.01 6.01 11.38
C TYR A 78 -9.29 7.34 11.43
N VAL A 79 -10.05 8.44 11.28
CA VAL A 79 -9.52 9.80 11.35
C VAL A 79 -10.21 10.53 12.48
N ARG A 80 -9.43 11.25 13.29
CA ARG A 80 -9.94 12.16 14.32
C ARG A 80 -9.33 13.53 14.11
N THR A 81 -10.17 14.55 13.97
CA THR A 81 -9.74 15.94 14.00
C THR A 81 -9.32 16.30 15.42
N LEU A 82 -8.11 16.81 15.57
CA LEU A 82 -7.64 17.36 16.84
C LEU A 82 -8.13 18.81 16.98
N PRO A 83 -8.46 19.26 18.20
CA PRO A 83 -8.77 20.66 18.43
C PRO A 83 -7.56 21.52 18.06
N ALA A 84 -7.81 22.74 17.56
CA ALA A 84 -6.75 23.68 17.19
C ALA A 84 -5.82 24.00 18.38
N GLN A 85 -6.34 23.92 19.60
CA GLN A 85 -5.59 24.04 20.82
C GLN A 85 -5.63 22.71 21.58
N LEU A 86 -4.47 22.07 21.70
CA LEU A 86 -4.32 20.85 22.47
C LEU A 86 -4.36 21.17 23.96
N PRO A 87 -4.90 20.27 24.80
CA PRO A 87 -4.77 20.41 26.24
C PRO A 87 -3.27 20.46 26.64
N PRO A 88 -2.93 21.12 27.75
CA PRO A 88 -1.58 21.11 28.26
C PRO A 88 -1.11 19.67 28.49
N VAL A 89 0.15 19.41 28.17
CA VAL A 89 0.79 18.11 28.43
C VAL A 89 0.76 17.88 29.95
N PRO A 90 0.29 16.72 30.45
CA PRO A 90 0.31 16.44 31.88
C PRO A 90 1.72 16.54 32.44
N GLU A 91 1.87 17.04 33.67
CA GLU A 91 3.19 17.24 34.31
C GLU A 91 4.02 15.95 34.40
N ALA A 92 3.35 14.79 34.46
CA ALA A 92 3.98 13.47 34.44
C ALA A 92 4.64 13.09 33.10
N VAL A 93 4.35 13.81 32.00
CA VAL A 93 4.93 13.56 30.68
C VAL A 93 6.10 14.51 30.46
N GLN A 94 7.32 13.99 30.62
CA GLN A 94 8.53 14.74 30.33
C GLN A 94 8.88 14.66 28.85
N LEU A 95 9.17 15.81 28.25
CA LEU A 95 9.68 15.87 26.90
C LEU A 95 11.12 15.34 26.90
N VAL A 96 11.32 14.12 26.42
CA VAL A 96 12.67 13.58 26.24
C VAL A 96 13.24 14.20 24.96
N ALA A 97 14.16 15.15 25.13
CA ALA A 97 14.90 15.70 24.00
C ALA A 97 15.61 14.55 23.27
N ARG A 98 15.39 14.44 21.95
CA ARG A 98 16.11 13.45 21.13
C ARG A 98 17.60 13.75 21.24
N SER A 99 18.37 12.80 21.78
CA SER A 99 19.82 12.90 21.77
C SER A 99 20.30 12.98 20.31
N PRO A 100 21.22 13.89 19.96
CA PRO A 100 21.78 13.94 18.62
C PRO A 100 22.46 12.59 18.34
N HIS A 101 22.14 12.00 17.19
CA HIS A 101 22.79 10.79 16.72
C HIS A 101 24.28 11.13 16.44
N PRO A 102 25.26 10.40 17.01
CA PRO A 102 26.65 10.61 16.65
C PRO A 102 26.85 10.25 15.17
N THR A 103 27.42 11.19 14.42
CA THR A 103 27.85 11.03 13.02
C THR A 103 28.98 10.03 12.87
#